data_AF-A0A965I7K7-F1
#
_entry.id   AF-A0A965I7K7-F1
#
_cell.length_a   1.000
_cell.length_b   1.000
_cell.length_c   1.000
_cell.angle_alpha   90.00
_cell.angle_beta   90.00
_cell.angle_gamma   90.00
#
_symmetry.space_group_name_H-M   'P 1'
#
loop_
_entity.id
_entity.type
_entity.pdbx_description
1 polymer ?
#
loop_
_entity_poly.entity_id
_entity_poly.type
_entity_poly.pdbx_seq_one_letter_code
_entity_poly.pdbx_strand_id
1 'polypeptide(L)'
;MPRKWLVSLARFTAHIIQQTNNRQVFFACDDVMRAYLTWLKDYAKKIEVSLHCWALMTNHVHLVCTPGCASALSEMMQAVVRG
;
A
#
# COMPACT_ATOMS: atom_id res chain seq x y z
N MET A 1 11.76 -18.38 -0.55
CA MET A 1 12.37 -17.61 0.56
C MET A 1 11.26 -17.09 1.46
N PRO A 2 11.35 -17.23 2.79
CA PRO A 2 10.40 -16.58 3.69
C PRO A 2 10.45 -15.07 3.48
N ARG A 3 9.29 -14.40 3.40
CA ARG A 3 9.26 -12.94 3.27
C ARG A 3 9.82 -12.33 4.56
N LYS A 4 10.84 -11.48 4.42
CA LYS A 4 11.35 -10.66 5.52
C LYS A 4 10.19 -9.85 6.10
N TRP A 5 10.04 -9.88 7.42
CA TRP A 5 9.01 -9.11 8.11
C TRP A 5 9.15 -7.63 7.76
N LEU A 6 8.02 -6.97 7.49
CA LEU A 6 7.99 -5.52 7.34
C LEU A 6 8.42 -4.91 8.68
N VAL A 7 9.58 -4.27 8.71
CA VAL A 7 9.99 -3.45 9.84
C VAL A 7 9.24 -2.13 9.71
N SER A 8 8.25 -1.93 10.57
CA SER A 8 7.44 -0.72 10.60
C SER A 8 7.62 -0.04 11.95
N LEU A 9 8.18 1.16 11.93
CA LEU A 9 8.38 2.00 13.10
C LEU A 9 7.38 3.15 13.04
N ALA A 10 6.65 3.32 14.13
CA ALA A 10 5.73 4.45 14.28
C ALA A 10 6.46 5.77 13.98
N ARG A 11 5.82 6.63 13.18
CA ARG A 11 6.29 7.99 12.83
C ARG A 11 7.54 8.05 11.96
N PHE A 12 8.08 6.92 11.50
CA PHE A 12 9.15 6.90 10.48
C PHE A 12 8.58 6.67 9.10
N THR A 13 9.09 7.42 8.11
CA THR A 13 8.69 7.25 6.72
C THR A 13 9.19 5.93 6.16
N ALA A 14 8.31 5.19 5.49
CA ALA A 14 8.60 3.95 4.81
C ALA A 14 8.29 4.07 3.32
N HIS A 15 9.11 3.39 2.50
CA HIS A 15 8.83 3.15 1.09
C HIS A 15 8.32 1.72 0.92
N ILE A 16 7.06 1.57 0.54
CA ILE A 16 6.43 0.26 0.30
C ILE A 16 6.37 0.01 -1.20
N ILE A 17 6.71 -1.22 -1.59
CA ILE A 17 6.53 -1.72 -2.95
C ILE A 17 5.62 -2.94 -2.88
N GLN A 18 4.43 -2.84 -3.45
CA GLN A 18 3.53 -3.98 -3.61
C GLN A 18 3.57 -4.43 -5.07
N GLN A 19 3.87 -5.70 -5.29
CA GLN A 19 3.91 -6.33 -6.62
C GLN A 19 2.86 -7.42 -6.70
N THR A 20 2.35 -7.64 -7.90
CA THR A 20 1.46 -8.76 -8.20
C THR A 20 2.24 -10.06 -8.27
N ASN A 21 1.55 -11.17 -7.98
CA ASN A 21 2.16 -12.48 -8.15
C ASN A 21 2.48 -12.72 -9.63
N ASN A 22 3.63 -13.34 -9.92
CA ASN A 22 4.10 -13.60 -11.28
C ASN A 22 4.12 -12.36 -12.21
N ARG A 23 4.23 -11.13 -11.66
CA ARG A 23 4.25 -9.87 -12.42
C ARG A 23 3.03 -9.67 -13.33
N GLN A 24 1.91 -10.31 -13.01
CA GLN A 24 0.67 -10.19 -13.76
C GLN A 24 0.19 -8.74 -13.79
N VAL A 25 -0.42 -8.33 -14.90
CA VAL A 25 -1.04 -7.00 -15.00
C VAL A 25 -2.24 -6.96 -14.06
N PHE A 26 -2.25 -5.99 -13.16
CA PHE A 26 -3.35 -5.73 -12.24
C PHE A 26 -3.99 -4.38 -12.52
N PHE A 27 -3.18 -3.36 -12.79
CA PHE A 27 -3.65 -2.03 -13.18
C PHE A 27 -3.81 -1.97 -14.71
N ALA A 28 -4.85 -2.66 -15.22
CA ALA A 28 -5.11 -2.80 -16.65
C ALA A 28 -5.96 -1.66 -17.25
N CYS A 29 -6.71 -0.94 -16.42
CA CYS A 29 -7.52 0.21 -16.83
C CYS A 29 -7.69 1.23 -15.69
N ASP A 30 -8.10 2.43 -16.05
CA ASP A 30 -8.29 3.55 -15.12
C ASP A 30 -9.26 3.24 -13.99
N ASP A 31 -10.32 2.47 -14.23
CA ASP A 31 -11.33 2.18 -13.22
C ASP A 31 -10.76 1.34 -12.07
N VAL A 32 -9.91 0.35 -12.40
CA VAL A 32 -9.20 -0.45 -11.39
C VAL A 32 -8.20 0.42 -10.62
N MET A 33 -7.49 1.31 -11.31
CA MET A 33 -6.56 2.25 -10.68
C MET A 33 -7.29 3.20 -9.71
N ARG A 34 -8.45 3.74 -10.11
CA ARG A 34 -9.29 4.62 -9.29
C ARG A 34 -9.87 3.89 -8.08
N ALA A 35 -10.36 2.66 -8.26
CA ALA A 35 -10.87 1.84 -7.16
C ALA A 35 -9.77 1.58 -6.11
N TYR A 36 -8.59 1.18 -6.56
CA TYR A 36 -7.43 0.96 -5.69
C TYR A 36 -7.05 2.21 -4.89
N LEU A 37 -6.95 3.38 -5.56
CA LEU A 37 -6.61 4.64 -4.87
C LEU A 37 -7.71 5.08 -3.89
N THR A 38 -8.97 4.77 -4.19
CA THR A 38 -10.10 5.05 -3.29
C THR A 38 -9.96 4.24 -2.01
N TRP A 39 -9.76 2.93 -2.11
CA TRP A 39 -9.54 2.07 -0.94
C TRP A 39 -8.28 2.46 -0.18
N LEU A 40 -7.17 2.73 -0.88
CA LEU A 40 -5.91 3.16 -0.27
C LEU A 40 -6.12 4.42 0.57
N LYS A 41 -6.81 5.43 0.03
CA LYS A 41 -7.11 6.67 0.75
C LYS A 41 -7.99 6.43 1.96
N ASP A 42 -9.04 5.63 1.81
CA ASP A 42 -9.99 5.35 2.89
C ASP A 42 -9.34 4.59 4.04
N TYR A 43 -8.55 3.56 3.73
CA TYR A 43 -7.86 2.78 4.76
C TYR A 43 -6.68 3.52 5.37
N ALA A 44 -5.94 4.31 4.60
CA ALA A 44 -4.89 5.18 5.14
C ALA A 44 -5.46 6.14 6.19
N LYS A 45 -6.65 6.72 5.93
CA LYS A 45 -7.33 7.57 6.91
C LYS A 45 -7.80 6.78 8.13
N LYS A 46 -8.45 5.63 7.93
CA LYS A 46 -9.01 4.81 9.03
C LYS A 46 -7.93 4.24 9.96
N ILE A 47 -6.74 3.95 9.43
CA ILE A 47 -5.63 3.27 10.13
C ILE A 47 -4.51 4.26 10.49
N GLU A 48 -4.75 5.57 10.32
CA GLU A 48 -3.83 6.64 10.68
C GLU A 48 -2.44 6.52 10.02
N VAL A 49 -2.45 6.27 8.71
CA VAL A 49 -1.25 6.30 7.86
C VAL A 49 -1.24 7.58 7.04
N SER A 50 -0.20 8.39 7.21
CA SER A 50 0.02 9.59 6.39
C SER A 50 0.62 9.16 5.05
N LEU A 51 -0.13 9.32 3.95
CA LEU A 51 0.32 9.02 2.59
C LEU A 51 0.95 10.28 1.97
N HIS A 52 2.21 10.20 1.57
CA HIS A 52 2.95 11.34 1.02
C HIS A 52 2.96 11.35 -0.51
N CYS A 53 3.19 10.19 -1.11
CA CYS A 53 3.10 10.02 -2.56
C CYS A 53 2.88 8.56 -2.95
N TRP A 54 2.42 8.35 -4.18
CA TRP A 54 2.20 7.04 -4.78
C TRP A 54 2.54 7.05 -6.28
N ALA A 55 2.93 5.90 -6.81
CA ALA A 55 3.07 5.67 -8.25
C ALA A 55 2.47 4.30 -8.61
N LEU A 56 1.51 4.30 -9.53
CA LEU A 56 0.87 3.09 -10.05
C LEU A 56 1.57 2.69 -11.36
N MET A 57 2.05 1.46 -11.40
CA MET A 57 2.60 0.80 -12.59
C MET A 57 1.69 -0.38 -12.93
N THR A 58 1.76 -0.94 -14.13
CA THR A 58 0.83 -1.99 -14.58
C THR A 58 0.78 -3.24 -13.67
N ASN A 59 1.86 -3.57 -12.98
CA ASN A 59 1.98 -4.76 -12.12
C ASN A 59 2.53 -4.50 -10.71
N HIS A 60 2.72 -3.23 -10.34
CA HIS A 60 3.19 -2.87 -9.00
C HIS A 60 2.82 -1.44 -8.62
N VAL A 61 2.92 -1.13 -7.34
CA VAL A 61 2.71 0.20 -6.79
C VAL A 61 3.83 0.54 -5.81
N HIS A 62 4.27 1.80 -5.87
CA HIS A 62 5.16 2.41 -4.90
C HIS A 62 4.35 3.36 -4.01
N LEU A 63 4.57 3.28 -2.69
CA LEU A 63 3.96 4.18 -1.71
C LEU A 63 5.05 4.74 -0.80
N VAL A 64 5.04 6.05 -0.57
CA VAL A 64 5.83 6.68 0.50
C VAL A 64 4.84 7.14 1.57
N CYS A 65 4.96 6.61 2.77
CA CYS A 65 4.00 6.84 3.83
C CYS A 65 4.64 6.77 5.23
N THR A 66 3.99 7.40 6.21
CA THR A 66 4.41 7.39 7.61
C THR A 66 3.26 6.84 8.46
N PRO A 67 3.44 5.71 9.17
CA PRO A 67 2.39 5.16 10.01
C PRO A 67 2.30 5.85 11.37
N GLY A 68 1.10 5.96 11.93
CA GLY A 68 0.88 6.41 13.31
C GLY A 68 1.41 5.43 14.36
N CYS A 69 1.37 4.11 14.08
CA CYS A 69 1.86 3.06 14.97
C CYS A 69 2.61 1.95 14.21
N ALA A 70 3.29 1.05 14.93
CA ALA A 70 4.12 0.00 14.31
C ALA A 70 3.33 -0.96 13.41
N SER A 71 2.05 -1.26 13.71
CA SER A 71 1.25 -2.21 12.92
C SER A 71 0.50 -1.58 11.74
N ALA A 72 0.32 -0.25 11.73
CA ALA A 72 -0.56 0.46 10.80
C ALA A 72 -0.25 0.21 9.32
N LEU A 73 1.02 0.11 8.92
CA LEU A 73 1.37 -0.20 7.52
C LEU A 73 0.89 -1.59 7.10
N SER A 74 1.11 -2.60 7.95
CA SER A 74 0.68 -3.97 7.66
C SER A 74 -0.84 -4.07 7.59
N GLU A 75 -1.53 -3.46 8.56
CA GLU A 75 -3.00 -3.43 8.61
C GLU A 75 -3.59 -2.72 7.38
N MET A 76 -3.07 -1.55 7.01
CA MET A 76 -3.51 -0.80 5.83
C MET A 76 -3.32 -1.63 4.56
N MET A 77 -2.14 -2.23 4.36
CA MET A 77 -1.89 -3.01 3.15
C MET A 77 -2.77 -4.27 3.08
N GLN A 78 -3.09 -4.90 4.21
CA GLN A 78 -4.04 -6.02 4.23
C GLN A 78 -5.47 -5.58 3.93
N ALA A 79 -5.89 -4.42 4.43
CA ALA A 79 -7.21 -3.88 4.19
C ALA A 79 -7.42 -3.52 2.71
N VAL A 80 -6.44 -2.86 2.08
CA VAL A 80 -6.48 -2.51 0.65
C VAL A 80 -6.60 -3.74 -0.25
N VAL A 81 -5.99 -4.86 0.12
CA VAL A 81 -6.06 -6.11 -0.68
C VAL A 81 -7.40 -6.85 -0.51
N ARG A 82 -8.19 -6.52 0.51
CA ARG A 82 -9.53 -7.11 0.74
C ARG A 82 -10.67 -6.23 0.22
N GLY A 83 -10.35 -5.00 -0.19
CA GLY A 83 -11.30 -3.99 -0.68
C GLY A 83 -11.87 -4.31 -2.04
#